data_AF-A0A1B6F3C3-F1
#
_entry.id   AF-A0A1B6F3C3-F1
#
_cell.length_a   1.000
_cell.length_b   1.000
_cell.length_c   1.000
_cell.angle_alpha   90.00
_cell.angle_beta   90.00
_cell.angle_gamma   90.00
#
_symmetry.space_group_name_H-M   'P 1'
#
loop_
_entity.id
_entity.type
_entity.pdbx_description
1 polymer ?
#
loop_
_entity_poly.entity_id
_entity_poly.type
_entity_poly.pdbx_seq_one_letter_code
_entity_poly.pdbx_strand_id
1 'polypeptide(L)'
;VVEFYAPWCGHCQQFVGEYSKAAKALKGVVKVGAVNADEHKSLGGRFGVRGFPTVKIFGANKNKPEDYNGGRTAQGLVDAAISAAKSKVYAQLGGKSGGGSSSSKGDPKDVVEFYAPWCGHCQQFVGEYSKAAKALKGVVKVGAVNADEHKSLGGRFGVRGFPTVKIFGANKNKPEDYNGGRTAQGLVDAAISAAKSKVYAQLGGKSGGGSSSSKGDPKDVVE
;
A
#
# COMPACT_ATOMS: atom_id res chain seq x y z
N VAL A 1 -7.71 -2.88 -9.45
CA VAL A 1 -8.99 -3.54 -9.14
C VAL A 1 -10.03 -2.94 -10.04
N VAL A 2 -10.82 -3.76 -10.73
CA VAL A 2 -11.90 -3.27 -11.60
C VAL A 2 -13.19 -3.98 -11.27
N GLU A 3 -14.24 -3.23 -10.99
CA GLU A 3 -15.62 -3.73 -10.94
C GLU A 3 -16.22 -3.67 -12.34
N PHE A 4 -16.82 -4.76 -12.78
CA PHE A 4 -17.70 -4.81 -13.94
C PHE A 4 -19.14 -4.87 -13.44
N TYR A 5 -19.93 -3.84 -13.74
CA TYR A 5 -21.28 -3.67 -13.23
C TYR A 5 -22.29 -3.40 -14.35
N ALA A 6 -23.57 -3.43 -13.99
CA ALA A 6 -24.67 -2.93 -14.80
C ALA A 6 -25.55 -1.99 -13.94
N PRO A 7 -26.08 -0.87 -14.48
CA PRO A 7 -26.87 0.08 -13.68
C PRO A 7 -28.15 -0.53 -13.07
N TRP A 8 -28.77 -1.48 -13.76
CA TRP A 8 -30.00 -2.15 -13.33
C TRP A 8 -29.78 -3.27 -12.29
N CYS A 9 -28.53 -3.62 -11.99
CA CYS A 9 -28.19 -4.72 -11.10
C CYS A 9 -28.27 -4.31 -9.62
N GLY A 10 -29.28 -4.82 -8.90
CA GLY A 10 -29.48 -4.50 -7.47
C GLY A 10 -28.27 -4.87 -6.58
N HIS A 11 -27.60 -5.99 -6.87
CA HIS A 11 -26.37 -6.39 -6.16
C HIS A 11 -25.21 -5.41 -6.41
N CYS A 12 -25.19 -4.74 -7.56
CA CYS A 12 -24.18 -3.75 -7.91
C CYS A 12 -24.44 -2.47 -7.13
N GLN A 13 -25.70 -2.03 -7.09
CA GLN A 13 -26.14 -0.85 -6.32
C GLN A 13 -25.81 -1.01 -4.82
N GLN A 14 -26.10 -2.18 -4.24
CA GLN A 14 -25.74 -2.49 -2.84
C GLN A 14 -24.23 -2.47 -2.59
N PHE A 15 -23.41 -2.77 -3.60
CA PHE A 15 -21.95 -2.87 -3.47
C PHE A 15 -21.24 -1.51 -3.58
N VAL A 16 -21.88 -0.49 -4.16
CA VAL A 16 -21.30 0.85 -4.40
C VAL A 16 -20.65 1.44 -3.15
N GLY A 17 -21.28 1.30 -1.97
CA GLY A 17 -20.77 1.85 -0.72
C GLY A 17 -19.41 1.26 -0.33
N GLU A 18 -19.34 -0.07 -0.26
CA GLU A 18 -18.12 -0.80 0.08
C GLU A 18 -17.04 -0.62 -1.00
N TYR A 19 -17.42 -0.63 -2.27
CA TYR A 19 -16.49 -0.41 -3.38
C TYR A 19 -15.87 0.99 -3.36
N SER A 20 -16.69 2.02 -3.12
CA SER A 20 -16.24 3.41 -2.98
C SER A 20 -15.32 3.59 -1.76
N LYS A 21 -15.64 2.94 -0.63
CA LYS A 21 -14.80 2.93 0.56
C LYS A 21 -13.42 2.31 0.28
N ALA A 22 -13.38 1.16 -0.40
CA ALA A 22 -12.12 0.54 -0.84
C ALA A 22 -11.35 1.44 -1.81
N ALA A 23 -12.02 2.04 -2.80
CA ALA A 23 -11.40 2.93 -3.79
C ALA A 23 -10.74 4.15 -3.13
N LYS A 24 -11.41 4.75 -2.15
CA LYS A 24 -10.87 5.87 -1.35
C LYS A 24 -9.64 5.43 -0.55
N ALA A 25 -9.71 4.29 0.11
CA ALA A 25 -8.60 3.76 0.91
C ALA A 25 -7.38 3.38 0.06
N LEU A 26 -7.59 2.80 -1.13
CA LEU A 26 -6.50 2.39 -2.02
C LEU A 26 -5.86 3.54 -2.80
N LYS A 27 -6.35 4.78 -2.63
CA LYS A 27 -5.91 5.94 -3.41
C LYS A 27 -4.39 6.16 -3.29
N GLY A 28 -3.74 6.11 -4.45
CA GLY A 28 -2.30 6.30 -4.60
C GLY A 28 -1.46 5.06 -4.30
N VAL A 29 -2.08 3.90 -4.04
CA VAL A 29 -1.39 2.60 -3.85
C VAL A 29 -1.83 1.61 -4.93
N VAL A 30 -3.15 1.48 -5.14
CA VAL A 30 -3.72 0.64 -6.19
C VAL A 30 -4.74 1.44 -6.99
N LYS A 31 -4.70 1.30 -8.32
CA LYS A 31 -5.72 1.88 -9.19
C LYS A 31 -7.01 1.06 -9.07
N VAL A 32 -8.11 1.76 -8.77
CA VAL A 32 -9.46 1.20 -8.66
C VAL A 32 -10.33 1.90 -9.69
N GLY A 33 -11.19 1.15 -10.40
CA GLY A 33 -12.08 1.70 -11.42
C GLY A 33 -13.28 0.80 -11.66
N ALA A 34 -14.34 1.34 -12.22
CA ALA A 34 -15.54 0.58 -12.55
C ALA A 34 -15.82 0.67 -14.06
N VAL A 35 -16.38 -0.39 -14.62
CA VAL A 35 -16.75 -0.50 -16.04
C VAL A 35 -18.22 -0.89 -16.10
N ASN A 36 -19.02 -0.06 -16.78
CA ASN A 36 -20.36 -0.46 -17.17
C ASN A 36 -20.26 -1.52 -18.28
N ALA A 37 -20.35 -2.78 -17.90
CA ALA A 37 -20.21 -3.90 -18.81
C ALA A 37 -21.52 -4.25 -19.54
N ASP A 38 -22.64 -3.63 -19.15
CA ASP A 38 -23.90 -3.70 -19.89
C ASP A 38 -23.84 -2.87 -21.18
N GLU A 39 -23.24 -1.68 -21.10
CA GLU A 39 -22.95 -0.83 -22.26
C GLU A 39 -21.69 -1.28 -23.02
N HIS A 40 -20.70 -1.84 -22.33
CA HIS A 40 -19.43 -2.30 -22.92
C HIS A 40 -19.31 -3.83 -22.93
N LYS A 41 -20.28 -4.51 -23.55
CA LYS A 41 -20.37 -5.99 -23.57
C LYS A 41 -19.14 -6.68 -24.15
N SER A 42 -18.53 -6.11 -25.20
CA SER A 42 -17.30 -6.66 -25.81
C SER A 42 -16.11 -6.65 -24.84
N LEU A 43 -15.98 -5.58 -24.05
CA LEU A 43 -14.94 -5.45 -23.03
C LEU A 43 -15.19 -6.40 -21.86
N GLY A 44 -16.44 -6.52 -21.40
CA GLY A 44 -16.83 -7.49 -20.37
C GLY A 44 -16.57 -8.93 -20.84
N GLY A 45 -16.98 -9.26 -22.07
CA GLY A 45 -16.77 -10.56 -22.70
C GLY A 45 -15.29 -10.92 -22.85
N ARG A 46 -14.44 -9.95 -23.26
CA ARG A 46 -12.98 -10.14 -23.35
C ARG A 46 -12.35 -10.62 -22.04
N PHE A 47 -12.89 -10.17 -20.90
CA PHE A 47 -12.41 -10.59 -19.58
C PHE A 47 -13.25 -11.70 -18.96
N GLY A 48 -14.21 -12.29 -19.68
CA GLY A 48 -15.03 -13.40 -19.19
C GLY A 48 -16.04 -13.00 -18.12
N VAL A 49 -16.57 -11.77 -18.17
CA VAL A 49 -17.65 -11.33 -17.29
C VAL A 49 -18.96 -12.00 -17.72
N ARG A 50 -19.52 -12.84 -16.84
CA ARG A 50 -20.76 -13.61 -17.09
C ARG A 50 -21.95 -13.15 -16.25
N GLY A 51 -21.72 -12.27 -15.29
CA GLY A 51 -22.73 -11.75 -14.38
C GLY A 51 -22.21 -10.55 -13.61
N PHE A 52 -23.11 -9.87 -12.90
CA PHE A 52 -22.79 -8.61 -12.23
C PHE A 52 -23.13 -8.64 -10.74
N PRO A 53 -22.38 -7.88 -9.91
CA PRO A 53 -21.07 -7.33 -10.20
C PRO A 53 -20.02 -8.46 -10.25
N THR A 54 -19.05 -8.32 -11.16
CA THR A 54 -17.83 -9.15 -11.19
C THR A 54 -16.64 -8.25 -10.89
N VAL A 55 -15.80 -8.62 -9.92
CA VAL A 55 -14.58 -7.87 -9.63
C VAL A 55 -13.37 -8.64 -10.13
N LYS A 56 -12.47 -7.94 -10.82
CA LYS A 56 -11.22 -8.50 -11.30
C LYS A 56 -10.00 -7.72 -10.81
N ILE A 57 -8.94 -8.45 -10.49
CA ILE A 57 -7.67 -7.90 -10.03
C ILE A 57 -6.67 -7.95 -11.18
N PHE A 58 -6.33 -6.76 -11.68
CA PHE A 58 -5.37 -6.61 -12.77
C PHE A 58 -3.96 -6.47 -12.19
N GLY A 59 -3.16 -7.52 -12.37
CA GLY A 59 -1.74 -7.55 -11.99
C GLY A 59 -0.82 -6.91 -13.03
N ALA A 60 0.42 -7.40 -13.13
CA ALA A 60 1.40 -6.93 -14.11
C ALA A 60 0.92 -7.19 -15.55
N ASN A 61 0.37 -8.38 -15.81
CA ASN A 61 -0.25 -8.72 -17.08
C ASN A 61 -1.71 -8.27 -17.09
N LYS A 62 -1.98 -7.12 -17.72
CA LYS A 62 -3.33 -6.56 -17.82
C LYS A 62 -4.29 -7.39 -18.69
N ASN A 63 -3.78 -8.33 -19.48
CA ASN A 63 -4.60 -9.19 -20.34
C ASN A 63 -5.11 -10.44 -19.62
N LYS A 64 -4.53 -10.79 -18.46
CA LYS A 64 -4.91 -11.96 -17.68
C LYS A 64 -5.19 -11.55 -16.23
N PRO A 65 -6.27 -10.79 -15.98
CA PRO A 65 -6.67 -10.47 -14.62
C PRO A 65 -7.20 -11.70 -13.88
N GLU A 66 -7.11 -11.67 -12.56
CA GLU A 66 -7.63 -12.72 -11.68
C GLU A 66 -9.03 -12.34 -11.19
N ASP A 67 -9.89 -13.35 -10.98
CA ASP A 67 -11.21 -13.15 -10.38
C ASP A 67 -11.08 -12.91 -8.88
N TYR A 68 -11.79 -11.89 -8.39
CA TYR A 68 -11.96 -11.68 -6.97
C TYR A 68 -13.23 -12.39 -6.50
N ASN A 69 -13.04 -13.48 -5.76
CA ASN A 69 -14.11 -14.30 -5.19
C ASN A 69 -14.28 -14.10 -3.67
N GLY A 70 -13.63 -13.08 -3.10
CA GLY A 70 -13.75 -12.76 -1.68
C GLY A 70 -15.06 -12.04 -1.33
N GLY A 71 -15.23 -11.71 -0.04
CA GLY A 71 -16.40 -10.99 0.44
C GLY A 71 -16.55 -9.60 -0.19
N ARG A 72 -17.78 -9.18 -0.45
CA ARG A 72 -18.09 -7.85 -1.04
C ARG A 72 -18.02 -6.72 -0.01
N THR A 73 -16.90 -6.66 0.70
CA THR A 73 -16.59 -5.66 1.71
C THR A 73 -15.39 -4.84 1.27
N ALA A 74 -15.29 -3.62 1.75
CA ALA A 74 -14.18 -2.72 1.49
C ALA A 74 -12.87 -3.33 1.97
N GLN A 75 -12.91 -3.99 3.13
CA GLN A 75 -11.78 -4.68 3.72
C GLN A 75 -11.27 -5.81 2.82
N GLY A 76 -12.18 -6.70 2.37
CA GLY A 76 -11.81 -7.81 1.50
C GLY A 76 -11.22 -7.36 0.16
N LEU A 77 -11.74 -6.27 -0.42
CA LEU A 77 -11.21 -5.68 -1.65
C LEU A 77 -9.80 -5.09 -1.43
N VAL A 78 -9.60 -4.40 -0.31
CA VAL A 78 -8.30 -3.84 0.05
C VAL A 78 -7.27 -4.94 0.24
N ASP A 79 -7.61 -6.02 0.95
CA ASP A 79 -6.69 -7.13 1.20
C ASP A 79 -6.23 -7.77 -0.10
N ALA A 80 -7.16 -8.05 -1.01
CA ALA A 80 -6.84 -8.59 -2.34
C ALA A 80 -6.02 -7.60 -3.18
N ALA A 81 -6.35 -6.31 -3.14
CA ALA A 81 -5.63 -5.28 -3.87
C ALA A 81 -4.17 -5.13 -3.40
N ILE A 82 -3.95 -5.12 -2.09
CA ILE A 82 -2.61 -5.03 -1.49
C ILE A 82 -1.82 -6.30 -1.76
N SER A 83 -2.45 -7.48 -1.67
CA SER A 83 -1.80 -8.75 -2.01
C SER A 83 -1.33 -8.77 -3.47
N ALA A 84 -2.18 -8.35 -4.41
CA ALA A 84 -1.79 -8.26 -5.82
C ALA A 84 -0.73 -7.20 -6.09
N ALA A 85 -0.77 -6.05 -5.39
CA ALA A 85 0.27 -5.05 -5.47
C ALA A 85 1.61 -5.60 -4.96
N LYS A 86 1.60 -6.31 -3.83
CA LYS A 86 2.77 -7.00 -3.28
C LYS A 86 3.33 -7.98 -4.31
N SER A 87 2.51 -8.91 -4.81
CA SER A 87 2.93 -9.90 -5.82
C SER A 87 3.59 -9.24 -7.04
N LYS A 88 2.99 -8.18 -7.57
CA LYS A 88 3.56 -7.40 -8.68
C LYS A 88 4.95 -6.84 -8.34
N VAL A 89 5.09 -6.20 -7.18
CA VAL A 89 6.35 -5.56 -6.77
C VAL A 89 7.46 -6.60 -6.59
N TYR A 90 7.18 -7.75 -5.98
CA TYR A 90 8.17 -8.82 -5.82
C TYR A 90 8.56 -9.47 -7.16
N ALA A 91 7.59 -9.65 -8.07
CA ALA A 91 7.89 -10.12 -9.43
C ALA A 91 8.84 -9.15 -10.16
N GLN A 92 8.71 -7.84 -9.92
CA GLN A 92 9.59 -6.82 -10.49
C GLN A 92 10.99 -6.79 -9.86
N LEU A 93 11.15 -7.28 -8.62
CA LEU A 93 12.46 -7.48 -7.98
C LEU A 93 13.20 -8.74 -8.46
N GLY A 94 12.54 -9.63 -9.19
CA GLY A 94 13.12 -10.91 -9.63
C GLY A 94 13.06 -12.04 -8.59
N GLY A 95 12.31 -11.86 -7.49
CA GLY A 95 12.17 -12.86 -6.42
C GLY A 95 10.82 -13.59 -6.43
N LYS A 96 10.82 -14.89 -6.08
CA LYS A 96 9.62 -15.58 -5.56
C LYS A 96 9.31 -14.99 -4.18
N SER A 97 8.03 -14.72 -3.91
CA SER A 97 7.53 -14.15 -2.64
C SER A 97 7.94 -15.02 -1.44
N GLY A 98 9.09 -14.74 -0.82
CA GLY A 98 9.51 -15.30 0.46
C GLY A 98 9.03 -14.39 1.60
N GLY A 99 8.27 -14.96 2.53
CA GLY A 99 7.62 -14.23 3.63
C GLY A 99 8.60 -13.66 4.64
N GLY A 100 9.00 -12.40 4.45
CA GLY A 100 9.55 -11.55 5.52
C GLY A 100 8.46 -10.63 6.04
N SER A 101 8.06 -10.79 7.30
CA SER A 101 7.16 -9.87 7.99
C SER A 101 7.99 -8.91 8.83
N SER A 102 8.27 -7.72 8.30
CA SER A 102 8.74 -6.59 9.11
C SER A 102 7.54 -5.72 9.45
N SER A 103 7.19 -5.73 10.73
CA SER A 103 6.11 -4.92 11.33
C SER A 103 6.68 -3.57 11.74
N SER A 104 6.49 -2.54 10.92
CA SER A 104 6.61 -1.15 11.35
C SER A 104 5.21 -0.51 11.38
N LYS A 105 4.82 -0.01 12.56
CA LYS A 105 3.61 0.79 12.76
C LYS A 105 3.90 2.21 12.24
N GLY A 106 3.34 2.55 11.10
CA GLY A 106 3.38 3.91 10.56
C GLY A 106 2.51 4.01 9.33
N ASP A 107 1.71 5.07 9.22
CA ASP A 107 0.89 5.40 8.04
C ASP A 107 1.78 6.07 7.01
N PRO A 108 2.05 5.55 5.81
CA PRO A 108 3.06 6.13 4.95
C PRO A 108 2.72 6.22 3.46
N LYS A 109 3.37 7.19 2.86
CA LYS A 109 3.52 7.40 1.43
C LYS A 109 4.97 7.83 1.33
N ASP A 110 5.73 7.13 0.54
CA ASP A 110 7.04 7.57 0.07
C ASP A 110 8.22 7.11 0.93
N VAL A 111 9.21 6.54 0.25
CA VAL A 111 10.53 6.21 0.81
C VAL A 111 11.50 7.23 0.25
N VAL A 112 12.27 7.88 1.13
CA VAL A 112 13.22 8.92 0.70
C VAL A 112 14.60 8.63 1.26
N GLU A 113 15.58 8.54 0.38
CA GLU A 113 17.00 8.54 0.74
C GLU A 113 17.51 9.98 0.87
N PHE A 114 18.17 10.28 1.98
CA PHE A 114 18.98 11.47 2.15
C PHE A 114 20.44 11.07 1.97
N TYR A 115 21.08 11.63 0.94
CA TYR A 115 22.42 11.26 0.50
C TYR A 115 23.32 12.48 0.34
N ALA A 116 24.61 12.21 0.12
CA ALA A 116 25.59 13.18 -0.36
C ALA A 116 26.40 12.57 -1.51
N PRO A 117 26.75 13.34 -2.56
CA PRO A 117 27.38 12.79 -3.77
C PRO A 117 28.79 12.23 -3.52
N TRP A 118 29.51 12.77 -2.52
CA TRP A 118 30.84 12.34 -2.12
C TRP A 118 30.84 11.12 -1.17
N CYS A 119 29.67 10.68 -0.69
CA CYS A 119 29.59 9.59 0.28
C CYS A 119 29.71 8.23 -0.40
N GLY A 120 30.81 7.51 -0.16
CA GLY A 120 31.02 6.17 -0.72
C GLY A 120 29.92 5.16 -0.38
N HIS A 121 29.35 5.21 0.84
CA HIS A 121 28.21 4.36 1.21
C HIS A 121 26.94 4.68 0.40
N CYS A 122 26.71 5.95 0.06
CA CYS A 122 25.59 6.32 -0.82
C CYS A 122 25.80 5.76 -2.22
N GLN A 123 27.01 5.94 -2.78
CA GLN A 123 27.34 5.46 -4.12
C GLN A 123 27.16 3.94 -4.24
N GLN A 124 27.58 3.17 -3.23
CA GLN A 124 27.35 1.72 -3.16
C GLN A 124 25.86 1.34 -3.07
N PHE A 125 25.05 2.20 -2.45
CA PHE A 125 23.63 1.94 -2.23
C PHE A 125 22.74 2.26 -3.44
N VAL A 126 23.19 3.13 -4.36
CA VAL A 126 22.44 3.56 -5.56
C VAL A 126 21.83 2.39 -6.34
N GLY A 127 22.59 1.30 -6.50
CA GLY A 127 22.14 0.12 -7.26
C GLY A 127 20.92 -0.55 -6.62
N GLU A 128 20.98 -0.82 -5.33
CA GLU A 128 19.87 -1.43 -4.57
C GLU A 128 18.69 -0.48 -4.44
N TYR A 129 18.94 0.80 -4.20
CA TYR A 129 17.91 1.82 -4.09
C TYR A 129 17.14 1.99 -5.41
N SER A 130 17.84 2.00 -6.54
CA SER A 130 17.23 2.08 -7.88
C SER A 130 16.41 0.84 -8.23
N LYS A 131 16.88 -0.36 -7.84
CA LYS A 131 16.10 -1.60 -7.99
C LYS A 131 14.78 -1.53 -7.22
N ALA A 132 14.83 -1.09 -5.95
CA ALA A 132 13.62 -0.90 -5.14
C ALA A 132 12.68 0.15 -5.76
N ALA A 133 13.21 1.30 -6.19
CA ALA A 133 12.42 2.35 -6.84
C ALA A 133 11.68 1.86 -8.09
N LYS A 134 12.36 1.06 -8.92
CA LYS A 134 11.76 0.44 -10.11
C LYS A 134 10.65 -0.53 -9.75
N ALA A 135 10.86 -1.37 -8.74
CA ALA A 135 9.87 -2.35 -8.30
C ALA A 135 8.64 -1.69 -7.66
N LEU A 136 8.82 -0.62 -6.88
CA LEU A 136 7.74 0.07 -6.18
C LEU A 136 6.92 1.01 -7.08
N LYS A 137 7.31 1.18 -8.35
CA LYS A 137 6.70 2.14 -9.27
C LYS A 137 5.18 1.97 -9.36
N GLY A 138 4.48 3.03 -8.95
CA GLY A 138 3.02 3.10 -8.99
C GLY A 138 2.32 2.49 -7.77
N VAL A 139 3.08 2.00 -6.78
CA VAL A 139 2.58 1.53 -5.48
C VAL A 139 3.05 2.45 -4.36
N VAL A 140 4.36 2.76 -4.33
CA VAL A 140 4.99 3.68 -3.38
C VAL A 140 5.88 4.64 -4.16
N LYS A 141 5.89 5.94 -3.82
CA LYS A 141 6.86 6.85 -4.42
C LYS A 141 8.22 6.64 -3.78
N VAL A 142 9.27 6.67 -4.57
CA VAL A 142 10.63 6.56 -4.06
C VAL A 142 11.39 7.77 -4.56
N GLY A 143 12.11 8.45 -3.68
CA GLY A 143 12.81 9.70 -4.00
C GLY A 143 14.15 9.80 -3.30
N ALA A 144 15.03 10.63 -3.81
CA ALA A 144 16.32 10.89 -3.18
C ALA A 144 16.52 12.39 -3.03
N VAL A 145 17.16 12.82 -1.95
CA VAL A 145 17.46 14.21 -1.64
C VAL A 145 18.96 14.33 -1.36
N ASN A 146 19.63 15.21 -2.10
CA ASN A 146 20.98 15.62 -1.76
C ASN A 146 20.93 16.51 -0.50
N ALA A 147 21.18 15.92 0.65
CA ALA A 147 21.12 16.59 1.94
C ALA A 147 22.41 17.36 2.27
N ASP A 148 23.47 17.20 1.48
CA ASP A 148 24.67 18.03 1.56
C ASP A 148 24.43 19.42 0.94
N GLU A 149 23.72 19.47 -0.18
CA GLU A 149 23.25 20.73 -0.77
C GLU A 149 22.05 21.30 0.00
N HIS A 150 21.13 20.46 0.45
CA HIS A 150 19.91 20.86 1.16
C HIS A 150 20.00 20.63 2.68
N LYS A 151 21.03 21.19 3.33
CA LYS A 151 21.32 20.99 4.76
C LYS A 151 20.16 21.33 5.68
N SER A 152 19.41 22.39 5.39
CA SER A 152 18.22 22.79 6.17
C SER A 152 17.12 21.73 6.14
N LEU A 153 16.90 21.10 4.98
CA LEU A 153 15.93 20.02 4.81
C LEU A 153 16.39 18.74 5.51
N GLY A 154 17.68 18.39 5.40
CA GLY A 154 18.28 17.29 6.14
C GLY A 154 18.16 17.48 7.65
N GLY A 155 18.50 18.68 8.15
CA GLY A 155 18.37 19.07 9.56
C GLY A 155 16.94 19.01 10.06
N ARG A 156 15.96 19.51 9.29
CA ARG A 156 14.52 19.43 9.63
C ARG A 156 14.06 17.99 9.88
N PHE A 157 14.59 17.02 9.14
CA PHE A 157 14.26 15.61 9.32
C PHE A 157 15.25 14.85 10.21
N GLY A 158 16.20 15.54 10.85
CA GLY A 158 17.15 14.92 11.77
C GLY A 158 18.17 14.00 11.09
N VAL A 159 18.55 14.28 9.83
CA VAL A 159 19.59 13.53 9.14
C VAL A 159 20.95 13.88 9.74
N ARG A 160 21.59 12.90 10.39
CA ARG A 160 22.89 13.05 11.07
C ARG A 160 24.06 12.41 10.32
N GLY A 161 23.77 11.63 9.27
CA GLY A 161 24.77 10.93 8.47
C GLY A 161 24.15 10.36 7.19
N PHE A 162 25.00 9.82 6.32
CA PHE A 162 24.59 9.34 5.00
C PHE A 162 24.98 7.88 4.72
N PRO A 163 24.18 7.16 3.92
CA PRO A 163 22.80 7.47 3.58
C PRO A 163 21.88 7.28 4.80
N THR A 164 20.87 8.14 4.91
CA THR A 164 19.73 7.95 5.83
C THR A 164 18.47 7.74 5.01
N VAL A 165 17.75 6.65 5.23
CA VAL A 165 16.47 6.41 4.56
C VAL A 165 15.34 6.70 5.55
N LYS A 166 14.33 7.44 5.08
CA LYS A 166 13.15 7.76 5.86
C LYS A 166 11.88 7.30 5.16
N ILE A 167 10.95 6.76 5.93
CA ILE A 167 9.63 6.34 5.46
C ILE A 167 8.65 7.44 5.87
N PHE A 168 8.07 8.10 4.88
CA PHE A 168 7.26 9.28 5.09
C PHE A 168 5.82 8.92 5.34
N GLY A 169 5.23 9.60 6.32
CA GLY A 169 3.91 9.27 6.80
C GLY A 169 2.73 9.79 5.96
N ALA A 170 1.50 9.60 6.45
CA ALA A 170 0.40 10.52 6.21
C ALA A 170 0.75 11.90 6.76
N ASN A 171 1.33 11.93 7.97
CA ASN A 171 2.01 13.10 8.50
C ASN A 171 3.44 13.19 7.93
N LYS A 172 3.62 14.07 6.95
CA LYS A 172 4.91 14.29 6.30
C LYS A 172 5.97 14.96 7.18
N ASN A 173 5.58 15.48 8.34
CA ASN A 173 6.51 16.14 9.27
C ASN A 173 7.14 15.19 10.28
N LYS A 174 6.63 13.95 10.39
CA LYS A 174 7.16 12.94 11.32
C LYS A 174 7.46 11.63 10.58
N PRO A 175 8.44 11.63 9.66
CA PRO A 175 8.86 10.39 9.02
C PRO A 175 9.61 9.48 10.01
N GLU A 176 9.58 8.18 9.75
CA GLU A 176 10.28 7.16 10.53
C GLU A 176 11.61 6.81 9.87
N ASP A 177 12.63 6.52 10.69
CA ASP A 177 13.92 6.05 10.19
C ASP A 177 13.82 4.58 9.76
N TYR A 178 14.31 4.30 8.55
CA TYR A 178 14.50 2.93 8.10
C TYR A 178 15.88 2.43 8.56
N ASN A 179 15.87 1.50 9.51
CA ASN A 179 17.06 0.87 10.06
C ASN A 179 17.28 -0.57 9.57
N GLY A 180 16.53 -1.00 8.55
CA GLY A 180 16.71 -2.33 7.95
C GLY A 180 17.91 -2.41 7.00
N GLY A 181 18.08 -3.57 6.38
CA GLY A 181 19.19 -3.81 5.44
C GLY A 181 19.13 -2.89 4.21
N ARG A 182 20.29 -2.41 3.74
CA ARG A 182 20.43 -1.58 2.54
C ARG A 182 20.33 -2.40 1.24
N THR A 183 19.31 -3.22 1.14
CA THR A 183 19.01 -4.07 -0.02
C THR A 183 17.68 -3.67 -0.64
N ALA A 184 17.51 -3.95 -1.93
CA ALA A 184 16.28 -3.65 -2.63
C ALA A 184 15.08 -4.36 -1.99
N GLN A 185 15.28 -5.60 -1.54
CA GLN A 185 14.27 -6.40 -0.86
C GLN A 185 13.84 -5.76 0.47
N GLY A 186 14.80 -5.37 1.32
CA GLY A 186 14.50 -4.77 2.61
C GLY A 186 13.75 -3.45 2.49
N LEU A 187 14.09 -2.63 1.48
CA LEU A 187 13.37 -1.39 1.17
C LEU A 187 11.95 -1.66 0.68
N VAL A 188 11.77 -2.65 -0.19
CA VAL A 188 10.46 -3.04 -0.71
C VAL A 188 9.56 -3.56 0.39
N ASP A 189 10.07 -4.42 1.27
CA ASP A 189 9.31 -4.97 2.38
C ASP A 189 8.80 -3.85 3.28
N ALA A 190 9.70 -2.95 3.68
CA ALA A 190 9.34 -1.80 4.48
C ALA A 190 8.33 -0.91 3.77
N ALA A 191 8.54 -0.58 2.49
CA ALA A 191 7.64 0.25 1.69
C ALA A 191 6.24 -0.36 1.52
N ILE A 192 6.13 -1.67 1.39
CA ILE A 192 4.83 -2.37 1.25
C ILE A 192 4.11 -2.47 2.59
N SER A 193 4.81 -2.83 3.67
CA SER A 193 4.25 -2.81 5.04
C SER A 193 3.72 -1.41 5.38
N ALA A 194 4.52 -0.42 5.03
CA ALA A 194 4.19 0.97 5.10
C ALA A 194 2.88 1.23 4.30
N ALA A 195 2.87 1.06 2.97
CA ALA A 195 1.68 1.33 2.15
C ALA A 195 0.41 0.62 2.65
N LYS A 196 0.57 -0.61 3.14
CA LYS A 196 -0.49 -1.40 3.78
C LYS A 196 -1.11 -0.61 4.95
N SER A 197 -0.33 -0.26 5.97
CA SER A 197 -0.80 0.44 7.18
C SER A 197 -1.65 1.67 6.88
N LYS A 198 -1.19 2.52 5.96
CA LYS A 198 -1.97 3.70 5.52
C LYS A 198 -3.34 3.31 4.98
N VAL A 199 -3.40 2.30 4.11
CA VAL A 199 -4.65 1.92 3.45
C VAL A 199 -5.66 1.44 4.50
N TYR A 200 -5.21 0.71 5.53
CA TYR A 200 -6.06 0.34 6.67
C TYR A 200 -6.49 1.54 7.53
N ALA A 201 -5.59 2.50 7.80
CA ALA A 201 -5.98 3.73 8.49
C ALA A 201 -7.07 4.49 7.72
N GLN A 202 -6.95 4.57 6.40
CA GLN A 202 -7.95 5.21 5.53
C GLN A 202 -9.29 4.46 5.45
N LEU A 203 -9.30 3.15 5.70
CA LEU A 203 -10.52 2.33 5.78
C LEU A 203 -11.34 2.56 7.06
N GLY A 204 -10.74 3.15 8.10
CA GLY A 204 -11.40 3.39 9.39
C GLY A 204 -10.60 2.98 10.63
N GLY A 205 -9.29 2.76 10.51
CA GLY A 205 -8.44 2.44 11.66
C GLY A 205 -8.14 3.64 12.55
N LYS A 206 -9.07 3.99 13.46
CA LYS A 206 -8.66 4.27 14.84
C LYS A 206 -8.29 2.89 15.40
N SER A 207 -7.04 2.70 15.82
CA SER A 207 -6.62 1.46 16.48
C SER A 207 -7.47 1.28 17.74
N GLY A 208 -8.53 0.47 17.66
CA GLY A 208 -9.33 0.07 18.81
C GLY A 208 -8.52 -0.89 19.65
N GLY A 209 -7.89 -0.39 20.71
CA GLY A 209 -7.52 -1.21 21.85
C GLY A 209 -8.79 -1.65 22.57
N GLY A 210 -9.37 -2.75 22.12
CA GLY A 210 -10.35 -3.49 22.90
C GLY A 210 -9.61 -4.43 23.85
N SER A 211 -9.24 -3.94 25.03
CA SER A 211 -8.98 -4.83 26.16
C SER A 211 -10.31 -5.17 26.80
N SER A 212 -10.98 -6.21 26.28
CA SER A 212 -11.97 -6.94 27.07
C SER A 212 -11.21 -7.80 28.07
N SER A 213 -11.05 -7.31 29.29
CA SER A 213 -10.64 -8.12 30.43
C SER A 213 -11.83 -8.22 31.38
N SER A 214 -12.66 -9.25 31.15
CA SER A 214 -13.48 -9.82 32.23
C SER A 214 -12.55 -10.43 33.27
N LYS A 215 -12.61 -9.92 34.51
CA LYS A 215 -12.44 -10.67 35.77
C LYS A 215 -12.66 -9.74 36.97
N GLY A 216 -13.76 -9.98 37.70
CA GLY A 216 -13.88 -9.78 39.15
C GLY A 216 -14.64 -8.55 39.66
N ASP A 217 -15.89 -8.75 40.10
CA ASP A 217 -16.60 -7.95 41.12
C ASP A 217 -15.94 -8.08 42.51
N PRO A 218 -16.37 -7.40 43.61
CA PRO A 218 -17.36 -6.33 43.78
C PRO A 218 -16.82 -5.11 44.61
N LYS A 219 -17.72 -4.14 44.87
CA LYS A 219 -17.68 -3.04 45.87
C LYS A 219 -17.29 -1.67 45.29
N ASP A 220 -18.27 -0.80 45.08
CA ASP A 220 -18.54 0.30 46.02
C ASP A 220 -19.79 1.08 45.61
N VAL A 221 -20.66 1.29 46.60
CA VAL A 221 -21.85 2.15 46.59
C VAL A 221 -21.41 3.52 47.08
N VAL A 222 -21.74 4.61 46.37
CA VAL A 222 -22.01 5.93 46.97
C VAL A 222 -23.06 6.66 46.12
N GLU A 223 -24.08 7.16 46.82
CA GLU A 223 -25.29 7.96 46.46
C GLU A 223 -25.48 8.49 45.03
#